data_AF-R9CFB1-F1
#
_entry.id   AF-R9CFB1-F1
#
_cell.length_a   1.000
_cell.length_b   1.000
_cell.length_c   1.000
_cell.angle_alpha   90.00
_cell.angle_beta   90.00
_cell.angle_gamma   90.00
#
_symmetry.space_group_name_H-M   'P 1'
#
loop_
_entity.id
_entity.type
_entity.pdbx_description
1 polymer ?
#
loop_
_entity_poly.entity_id
_entity_poly.type
_entity_poly.pdbx_seq_one_letter_code
_entity_poly.pdbx_strand_id
1 'polypeptide(L)'
;MKTINNYIHFDKSDSKINIDDVEFEKPKYFNRAIKCFRYNIENHLIERYCSKCKNWYPCLEPSLDTLSFNIISSDFHFHGLGSGFKSTCNNCVNNSNKIKETSNKTCTDYSNINIKINQDLKDYCFIKSRLERKNLTEFVTCILEDYKNTNPISL
;
A
#
# COMPACT_ATOMS: atom_id res chain seq x y z
N MET A 1 15.91 -5.87 -17.94
CA MET A 1 15.95 -4.40 -17.73
C MET A 1 16.10 -3.68 -19.05
N LYS A 2 15.46 -2.52 -19.21
CA LYS A 2 15.58 -1.66 -20.38
C LYS A 2 15.77 -0.19 -19.98
N THR A 3 16.76 0.46 -20.58
CA THR A 3 16.99 1.90 -20.40
C THR A 3 16.20 2.70 -21.45
N ILE A 4 15.48 3.72 -21.00
CA ILE A 4 14.74 4.66 -21.83
C ILE A 4 14.96 6.05 -21.24
N ASN A 5 15.66 6.92 -21.99
CA ASN A 5 16.11 8.23 -21.50
C ASN A 5 16.88 8.06 -20.16
N ASN A 6 16.55 8.87 -19.15
CA ASN A 6 17.18 8.85 -17.83
C ASN A 6 16.59 7.80 -16.88
N TYR A 7 15.89 6.78 -17.41
CA TYR A 7 15.20 5.79 -16.59
C TYR A 7 15.55 4.36 -16.99
N ILE A 8 15.74 3.52 -15.98
CA ILE A 8 15.83 2.06 -16.16
C ILE A 8 14.51 1.44 -15.72
N HIS A 9 13.89 0.72 -16.64
CA HIS A 9 12.68 -0.05 -16.41
C HIS A 9 13.02 -1.52 -16.16
N PHE A 10 12.33 -2.13 -15.21
CA PHE A 10 12.58 -3.49 -14.77
C PHE A 10 11.64 -4.49 -15.46
N ASP A 11 12.18 -5.65 -15.81
CA ASP A 11 11.45 -6.78 -16.37
C ASP A 11 11.14 -7.82 -15.31
N LYS A 12 10.10 -8.62 -15.54
CA LYS A 12 9.66 -9.66 -14.60
C LYS A 12 10.77 -10.69 -14.31
N SER A 13 11.58 -11.00 -15.31
CA SER A 13 12.70 -11.95 -15.23
C SER A 13 13.90 -11.45 -14.44
N ASP A 14 14.02 -10.14 -14.22
CA ASP A 14 15.18 -9.56 -13.52
C ASP A 14 15.12 -9.96 -12.03
N SER A 15 16.02 -10.79 -11.54
CA SER A 15 16.10 -11.14 -10.11
C SER A 15 16.95 -10.18 -9.30
N LYS A 16 17.80 -9.41 -9.99
CA LYS A 16 18.78 -8.48 -9.45
C LYS A 16 18.63 -7.14 -10.16
N ILE A 17 19.06 -6.07 -9.49
CA ILE A 17 19.05 -4.71 -9.99
C ILE A 17 20.51 -4.22 -9.96
N ASN A 18 21.05 -3.82 -11.09
CA ASN A 18 22.38 -3.21 -11.15
C ASN A 18 22.21 -1.67 -11.15
N ILE A 19 22.82 -1.02 -10.16
CA ILE A 19 22.84 0.44 -9.99
C ILE A 19 24.29 0.84 -9.77
N ASP A 20 24.83 1.69 -10.65
CA ASP A 20 26.21 2.22 -10.55
C ASP A 20 27.26 1.10 -10.35
N ASP A 21 27.16 0.05 -11.17
CA ASP A 21 28.00 -1.15 -11.13
C ASP A 21 27.90 -1.99 -9.84
N VAL A 22 26.94 -1.70 -8.97
CA VAL A 22 26.63 -2.46 -7.75
C VAL A 22 25.35 -3.25 -7.93
N GLU A 23 25.39 -4.52 -7.52
CA GLU A 23 24.27 -5.45 -7.67
C GLU A 23 23.44 -5.56 -6.38
N PHE A 24 22.14 -5.29 -6.49
CA PHE A 24 21.16 -5.37 -5.41
C PHE A 24 20.18 -6.53 -5.66
N GLU A 25 19.75 -7.21 -4.60
CA GLU A 25 18.63 -8.16 -4.71
C GLU A 25 17.33 -7.40 -4.99
N LYS A 26 16.55 -7.83 -6.00
CA LYS A 26 15.28 -7.19 -6.31
C LYS A 26 14.32 -7.35 -5.12
N PRO A 27 13.74 -6.26 -4.59
CA PRO A 27 12.82 -6.36 -3.47
C PRO A 27 11.59 -7.21 -3.80
N LYS A 28 11.22 -8.13 -2.90
CA LYS A 28 10.08 -9.07 -3.10
C LYS A 28 8.75 -8.34 -3.42
N TYR A 29 8.57 -7.14 -2.88
CA TYR A 29 7.36 -6.33 -3.09
C TYR A 29 7.27 -5.69 -4.50
N PHE A 30 8.28 -5.82 -5.36
CA PHE A 30 8.19 -5.42 -6.77
C PHE A 30 7.34 -6.38 -7.60
N ASN A 31 7.24 -7.66 -7.29
CA ASN A 31 6.87 -8.70 -8.26
C ASN A 31 5.63 -8.39 -9.16
N ARG A 32 4.44 -8.15 -8.58
CA ARG A 32 3.24 -7.74 -9.35
C ARG A 32 3.20 -6.24 -9.68
N ALA A 33 3.99 -5.47 -8.96
CA ALA A 33 4.01 -4.02 -9.03
C ALA A 33 5.17 -3.48 -9.88
N ILE A 34 5.95 -4.35 -10.54
CA ILE A 34 7.25 -4.04 -11.15
C ILE A 34 7.16 -2.99 -12.24
N LYS A 35 6.08 -3.06 -13.05
CA LYS A 35 5.74 -2.07 -14.07
C LYS A 35 5.45 -0.68 -13.51
N CYS A 36 5.16 -0.59 -12.22
CA CYS A 36 4.93 0.65 -11.51
C CYS A 36 6.21 1.18 -10.86
N PHE A 37 7.38 0.56 -11.09
CA PHE A 37 8.66 1.05 -10.62
C PHE A 37 9.60 1.32 -11.79
N ARG A 38 10.47 2.32 -11.61
CA ARG A 38 11.60 2.61 -12.49
C ARG A 38 12.72 3.23 -11.67
N TYR A 39 13.96 3.05 -12.09
CA TYR A 39 15.11 3.74 -11.51
C TYR A 39 15.37 5.02 -12.29
N ASN A 40 15.58 6.14 -11.59
CA ASN A 40 15.97 7.43 -12.15
C ASN A 40 17.50 7.57 -12.01
N ILE A 41 18.19 7.67 -13.15
CA ILE A 41 19.65 7.68 -13.23
C ILE A 41 20.22 9.00 -12.68
N GLU A 42 19.54 10.13 -12.88
CA GLU A 42 20.04 11.44 -12.45
C GLU A 42 19.92 11.65 -10.94
N ASN A 43 18.80 11.19 -10.37
CA ASN A 43 18.52 11.36 -8.95
C ASN A 43 19.01 10.18 -8.10
N HIS A 44 19.46 9.10 -8.73
CA HIS A 44 19.86 7.84 -8.08
C HIS A 44 18.78 7.24 -7.16
N LEU A 45 17.51 7.33 -7.56
CA LEU A 45 16.36 6.86 -6.78
C LEU A 45 15.45 5.93 -7.59
N ILE A 46 14.80 4.99 -6.91
CA ILE A 46 13.68 4.26 -7.52
C ILE A 46 12.39 5.03 -7.26
N GLU A 47 11.68 5.29 -8.35
CA GLU A 47 10.39 5.94 -8.39
C GLU A 47 9.26 4.93 -8.56
N ARG A 48 8.09 5.25 -8.00
CA ARG A 48 6.84 4.53 -8.19
C ARG A 48 5.80 5.37 -8.93
N TYR A 49 5.10 4.76 -9.87
CA TYR A 49 4.01 5.38 -10.59
C TYR A 49 2.72 5.42 -9.75
N CYS A 50 2.13 6.61 -9.65
CA CYS A 50 0.80 6.81 -9.10
C CYS A 50 -0.24 6.83 -10.23
N SER A 51 -1.15 5.86 -10.24
CA SER A 51 -2.17 5.77 -11.30
C SER A 51 -3.21 6.89 -11.27
N LYS A 52 -3.52 7.44 -10.08
CA LYS A 52 -4.47 8.54 -9.91
C LYS A 52 -3.88 9.89 -10.33
N CYS A 53 -2.69 10.20 -9.80
CA CYS A 53 -2.03 11.47 -10.08
C CYS A 53 -1.27 11.44 -11.43
N LYS A 54 -1.23 10.27 -12.11
CA LYS A 54 -0.53 10.03 -13.39
C LYS A 54 0.93 10.53 -13.39
N ASN A 55 1.60 10.38 -12.25
CA ASN A 55 2.94 10.90 -12.03
C ASN A 55 3.81 9.89 -11.28
N TRP A 56 5.13 10.02 -11.39
CA TRP A 56 6.12 9.22 -10.70
C TRP A 56 6.64 9.97 -9.47
N TYR A 57 6.85 9.25 -8.37
CA TYR A 57 7.42 9.83 -7.16
C TYR A 57 8.52 8.93 -6.60
N PRO A 58 9.59 9.51 -6.01
CA PRO A 58 10.61 8.74 -5.31
C PRO A 58 10.00 7.88 -4.19
N CYS A 59 10.50 6.66 -4.04
CA CYS A 59 10.00 5.74 -3.00
C CYS A 59 11.07 4.84 -2.39
N LEU A 60 12.21 4.64 -3.07
CA LEU A 60 13.34 3.90 -2.52
C LEU A 60 14.66 4.56 -2.88
N GLU A 61 15.59 4.47 -1.94
CA GLU A 61 16.98 4.90 -2.07
C GLU A 61 17.89 3.68 -1.89
N PRO A 62 18.85 3.44 -2.81
CA PRO A 62 19.81 2.36 -2.63
C PRO A 62 20.76 2.65 -1.46
N SER A 63 20.99 1.65 -0.62
CA SER A 63 21.94 1.69 0.50
C SER A 63 23.13 0.79 0.18
N LEU A 64 24.28 1.39 -0.11
CA LEU A 64 25.51 0.67 -0.42
C LEU A 64 26.04 -0.14 0.77
N ASP A 65 25.84 0.36 1.99
CA ASP A 65 26.31 -0.30 3.21
C ASP A 65 25.63 -1.65 3.45
N THR A 66 24.34 -1.74 3.11
CA THR A 66 23.50 -2.92 3.37
C THR A 66 23.16 -3.71 2.11
N LEU A 67 23.59 -3.24 0.94
CA LEU A 67 23.22 -3.77 -0.38
C LEU A 67 21.69 -3.96 -0.51
N SER A 68 20.94 -3.00 0.01
CA SER A 68 19.48 -3.04 0.07
C SER A 68 18.87 -1.67 -0.22
N PHE A 69 17.56 -1.52 -0.01
CA PHE A 69 16.85 -0.27 -0.30
C PHE A 69 16.22 0.31 0.96
N ASN A 70 16.53 1.57 1.22
CA ASN A 70 15.84 2.39 2.21
C ASN A 70 14.52 2.88 1.64
N ILE A 71 13.48 2.96 2.48
CA ILE A 71 12.15 3.39 2.06
C ILE A 71 11.99 4.89 2.27
N ILE A 72 11.69 5.61 1.20
CA ILE A 72 11.28 7.01 1.23
C ILE A 72 9.76 7.06 1.34
N SER A 73 9.25 7.48 2.51
CA SER A 73 7.81 7.48 2.80
C SER A 73 7.11 8.84 2.63
N SER A 74 7.82 9.85 2.10
CA SER A 74 7.30 11.20 1.87
C SER A 74 6.06 11.19 0.97
N ASP A 75 6.19 10.56 -0.19
CA ASP A 75 5.17 10.61 -1.25
C ASP A 75 4.38 9.32 -1.38
N PHE A 76 4.88 8.20 -0.87
CA PHE A 76 4.20 6.91 -0.92
C PHE A 76 4.26 6.19 0.42
N HIS A 77 3.12 5.61 0.82
CA HIS A 77 3.07 4.76 1.99
C HIS A 77 3.48 3.32 1.66
N PHE A 78 4.40 2.77 2.46
CA PHE A 78 4.85 1.39 2.39
C PHE A 78 4.16 0.53 3.46
N HIS A 79 3.46 -0.52 3.05
CA HIS A 79 2.71 -1.41 3.94
C HIS A 79 3.54 -2.58 4.52
N GLY A 80 4.85 -2.63 4.25
CA GLY A 80 5.73 -3.70 4.71
C GLY A 80 6.03 -4.78 3.66
N LEU A 81 6.80 -5.78 4.09
CA LEU A 81 7.21 -6.92 3.28
C LEU A 81 5.98 -7.76 2.89
N GLY A 82 5.73 -7.92 1.58
CA GLY A 82 4.63 -8.71 1.01
C GLY A 82 3.49 -7.87 0.43
N SER A 83 3.10 -6.80 1.11
CA SER A 83 2.03 -5.88 0.65
C SER A 83 2.57 -4.74 -0.23
N GLY A 84 3.83 -4.36 -0.03
CA GLY A 84 4.51 -3.35 -0.84
C GLY A 84 3.95 -1.94 -0.65
N PHE A 85 4.09 -1.13 -1.69
CA PHE A 85 3.63 0.27 -1.68
C PHE A 85 2.17 0.41 -2.10
N LYS A 86 1.47 1.37 -1.50
CA LYS A 86 0.13 1.78 -1.94
C LYS A 86 0.12 2.11 -3.44
N SER A 87 -0.99 1.86 -4.12
CA SER A 87 -1.16 2.19 -5.54
C SER A 87 -1.28 3.68 -5.83
N THR A 88 -1.48 4.49 -4.79
CA THR A 88 -1.68 5.94 -4.86
C THR A 88 -0.72 6.64 -3.91
N CYS A 89 -0.21 7.80 -4.34
CA CYS A 89 0.67 8.62 -3.53
C CYS A 89 -0.11 9.37 -2.44
N ASN A 90 0.60 9.85 -1.42
CA ASN A 90 0.07 10.66 -0.33
C ASN A 90 -0.55 11.96 -0.84
N ASN A 91 -0.03 12.54 -1.93
CA ASN A 91 -0.60 13.73 -2.56
C ASN A 91 -2.03 13.51 -3.10
N CYS A 92 -2.33 12.30 -3.56
CA CYS A 92 -3.69 11.97 -3.99
C CYS A 92 -4.67 11.85 -2.80
N VAL A 93 -4.19 11.66 -1.56
CA VAL A 93 -5.02 11.67 -0.33
C VAL A 93 -5.33 13.11 0.11
N ASN A 94 -4.37 14.02 -0.06
CA ASN A 94 -4.56 15.44 0.28
C ASN A 94 -5.56 16.13 -0.67
N ASN A 95 -5.65 15.73 -1.94
CA ASN A 95 -6.63 16.27 -2.88
C ASN A 95 -8.07 15.75 -2.66
N SER A 96 -8.27 14.62 -1.98
CA SER A 96 -9.62 14.15 -1.62
C SER A 96 -10.31 15.00 -0.55
N ASN A 97 -9.58 15.86 0.17
CA ASN A 97 -10.14 16.76 1.17
C ASN A 97 -10.57 18.14 0.62
N LYS A 98 -10.49 18.36 -0.70
CA LYS A 98 -10.85 19.66 -1.30
C LYS A 98 -12.25 19.74 -1.92
N ILE A 99 -13.15 18.77 -1.69
CA ILE A 99 -14.54 18.90 -2.14
C ILE A 99 -15.52 18.58 -1.00
N LYS A 100 -16.22 19.65 -0.60
CA LYS A 100 -17.42 19.80 0.27
C LYS A 100 -17.19 20.02 1.77
N GLU A 101 -16.84 21.27 2.09
CA GLU A 101 -17.55 21.97 3.17
C GLU A 101 -19.01 22.17 2.75
N THR A 102 -19.92 21.37 3.29
CA THR A 102 -21.25 21.79 3.80
C THR A 102 -22.06 20.55 4.18
N SER A 103 -22.02 20.20 5.46
CA SER A 103 -23.20 20.05 6.33
C SER A 103 -22.76 19.30 7.59
N ASN A 104 -23.11 19.89 8.73
CA ASN A 104 -22.95 19.30 10.04
C ASN A 104 -23.48 17.87 10.04
N LYS A 105 -22.58 16.89 10.13
CA LYS A 105 -22.82 15.59 10.75
C LYS A 105 -21.50 15.15 11.35
N THR A 106 -21.49 15.02 12.67
CA THR A 106 -20.56 14.15 13.39
C THR A 106 -20.65 12.75 12.78
N CYS A 107 -19.80 12.49 11.80
CA CYS A 107 -19.57 11.16 11.28
C CYS A 107 -18.08 10.94 11.39
N THR A 108 -17.67 10.25 12.45
CA THR A 108 -16.36 9.64 12.53
C THR A 108 -16.25 8.67 11.35
N ASP A 109 -15.50 9.05 10.33
CA ASP A 109 -15.28 8.23 9.15
C ASP A 109 -14.45 6.99 9.54
N TYR A 110 -15.14 5.87 9.73
CA TYR A 110 -14.55 4.58 10.08
C TYR A 110 -14.18 3.75 8.84
N SER A 111 -14.12 4.36 7.65
CA SER A 111 -13.84 3.65 6.39
C SER A 111 -12.48 2.94 6.34
N ASN A 112 -11.57 3.20 7.30
CA ASN A 112 -10.23 2.60 7.36
C ASN A 112 -9.86 2.05 8.75
N ILE A 113 -10.77 1.36 9.44
CA ILE A 113 -10.38 0.61 10.66
C ILE A 113 -9.64 -0.68 10.25
N ASN A 114 -8.36 -0.77 10.64
CA ASN A 114 -7.62 -2.02 10.59
C ASN A 114 -7.90 -2.84 11.86
N ILE A 115 -8.79 -3.82 11.76
CA ILE A 115 -9.08 -4.75 12.86
C ILE A 115 -8.07 -5.91 12.80
N LYS A 116 -7.29 -6.08 13.87
CA LYS A 116 -6.41 -7.24 14.02
C LYS A 116 -7.22 -8.40 14.62
N ILE A 117 -7.44 -9.42 13.81
CA ILE A 117 -8.08 -10.68 14.21
C ILE A 117 -7.07 -11.82 14.05
N ASN A 118 -7.12 -12.80 14.96
CA ASN A 118 -6.31 -14.01 14.85
C ASN A 118 -6.68 -14.79 13.57
N GLN A 119 -5.74 -15.54 13.02
CA GLN A 119 -5.88 -16.24 11.75
C GLN A 119 -7.06 -17.24 11.77
N ASP A 120 -7.20 -18.04 12.82
CA ASP A 120 -8.30 -19.01 12.95
C ASP A 120 -9.69 -18.34 12.93
N LEU A 121 -9.80 -17.18 13.60
CA LEU A 121 -11.03 -16.38 13.63
C LEU A 121 -11.32 -15.73 12.28
N LYS A 122 -10.27 -15.33 11.55
CA LYS A 122 -10.40 -14.77 10.21
C LYS A 122 -10.92 -15.81 9.23
N ASP A 123 -10.43 -17.03 9.30
CA ASP A 123 -10.88 -18.13 8.44
C ASP A 123 -12.33 -18.50 8.74
N TYR A 124 -12.70 -18.56 10.03
CA TYR A 124 -14.09 -18.70 10.45
C TYR A 124 -15.01 -17.61 9.86
N CYS A 125 -14.63 -16.33 10.01
CA CYS A 125 -15.44 -15.20 9.51
C CYS A 125 -15.56 -15.22 7.98
N PHE A 126 -14.51 -15.64 7.27
CA PHE A 126 -14.52 -15.76 5.82
C PHE A 126 -15.50 -16.83 5.34
N ILE A 127 -15.49 -18.02 5.97
CA ILE A 127 -16.40 -19.11 5.62
C ILE A 127 -17.86 -18.71 5.92
N LYS A 128 -18.12 -18.16 7.11
CA LYS A 128 -19.46 -17.77 7.54
C LYS A 128 -20.05 -16.63 6.70
N SER A 129 -19.27 -15.59 6.40
CA SER A 129 -19.73 -14.48 5.55
C SER A 129 -20.22 -14.96 4.18
N ARG A 130 -19.55 -15.97 3.58
CA ARG A 130 -20.00 -16.58 2.31
C ARG A 130 -21.30 -17.35 2.44
N LEU A 131 -21.48 -18.11 3.51
CA LEU A 131 -22.73 -18.84 3.77
C LEU A 131 -23.92 -17.88 3.94
N GLU A 132 -23.67 -16.71 4.52
CA GLU A 132 -24.68 -15.66 4.72
C GLU A 132 -24.80 -14.67 3.55
N ARG A 133 -24.06 -14.89 2.46
CA ARG A 133 -24.03 -14.00 1.27
C ARG A 133 -23.66 -12.54 1.59
N LYS A 134 -22.87 -12.33 2.65
CA LYS A 134 -22.33 -11.03 3.05
C LYS A 134 -20.87 -10.92 2.63
N ASN A 135 -20.40 -9.70 2.42
CA ASN A 135 -18.95 -9.50 2.32
C ASN A 135 -18.30 -9.60 3.71
N LEU A 136 -17.00 -9.90 3.78
CA LEU A 136 -16.31 -10.12 5.06
C LEU A 136 -16.39 -8.90 5.99
N THR A 137 -16.33 -7.69 5.43
CA THR A 137 -16.37 -6.44 6.22
C THR A 137 -17.75 -6.26 6.85
N GLU A 138 -18.81 -6.45 6.07
CA GLU A 138 -20.20 -6.42 6.53
C GLU A 138 -20.46 -7.45 7.62
N PHE A 139 -19.99 -8.68 7.44
CA PHE A 139 -20.13 -9.75 8.43
C PHE A 139 -19.42 -9.43 9.76
N VAL A 140 -18.16 -8.98 9.71
CA VAL A 140 -17.41 -8.59 10.91
C VAL A 140 -18.05 -7.38 11.59
N THR A 141 -18.59 -6.44 10.82
CA THR A 141 -19.31 -5.27 11.37
C THR A 141 -20.56 -5.70 12.14
N CYS A 142 -21.37 -6.62 11.59
CA CYS A 142 -22.53 -7.18 12.31
C CYS A 142 -22.13 -7.77 13.67
N ILE A 143 -21.04 -8.56 13.72
CA ILE A 143 -20.56 -9.15 14.98
C ILE A 143 -20.21 -8.08 16.01
N LEU A 144 -19.53 -7.00 15.58
CA LEU A 144 -19.14 -5.90 16.47
C LEU A 144 -20.34 -5.09 16.95
N GLU A 145 -21.33 -4.86 16.08
CA GLU A 145 -22.58 -4.20 16.45
C GLU A 145 -23.38 -5.04 17.45
N ASP A 146 -23.50 -6.35 17.20
CA ASP A 146 -24.15 -7.28 18.12
C ASP A 146 -23.43 -7.31 19.48
N TYR A 147 -22.10 -7.32 19.48
CA TYR A 147 -21.30 -7.25 20.71
C TYR A 147 -21.54 -5.94 21.47
N LYS A 148 -21.56 -4.79 20.78
CA LYS A 148 -21.85 -3.48 21.39
C LYS A 148 -23.26 -3.44 22.00
N ASN A 149 -24.24 -4.02 21.32
CA ASN A 149 -25.63 -4.03 21.76
C ASN A 149 -25.85 -4.99 22.95
N THR A 150 -25.08 -6.07 23.03
CA THR A 150 -25.15 -7.06 24.12
C THR A 150 -24.24 -6.74 25.31
N ASN A 151 -23.18 -5.96 25.09
CA ASN A 151 -22.24 -5.49 26.11
C ASN A 151 -22.11 -3.97 26.02
N PRO A 152 -23.17 -3.20 26.31
CA PRO A 152 -23.05 -1.75 26.35
C PRO A 152 -21.98 -1.41 27.38
N ILE A 153 -20.94 -0.69 26.96
CA ILE A 153 -20.00 -0.09 27.90
C ILE A 153 -20.82 0.92 28.69
N SER A 154 -21.19 0.54 29.91
CA SER A 154 -21.78 1.45 30.89
C SER A 154 -20.78 2.59 31.10
N LEU A 155 -21.08 3.75 30.52
CA LEU A 155 -20.46 5.02 30.89
C LEU A 155 -20.96 5.46 32.27
#